data_AF-A0A124JZN2-F1
#
_entry.id   AF-A0A124JZN2-F1
#
_cell.length_a   1.000
_cell.length_b   1.000
_cell.length_c   1.000
_cell.angle_alpha   90.00
_cell.angle_beta   90.00
_cell.angle_gamma   90.00
#
_symmetry.space_group_name_H-M   'P 1'
#
loop_
_entity.id
_entity.type
_entity.pdbx_description
1 polymer ?
#
loop_
_entity_poly.entity_id
_entity_poly.type
_entity_poly.pdbx_seq_one_letter_code
_entity_poly.pdbx_strand_id
1 'polypeptide(L)'
;MMLGKWRMRELDRKIRAARKQSFDVVFDLNGPNGVHAGRVLAYLREFCHANTTTATGDMYDMAVREGRRQVLLQIMSIRNFQPEDINPLTEVHDEFIRPDEFK
;
A
#
# COMPACT_ATOMS: atom_id res chain seq x y z
N MET A 1 13.97 -34.26 -5.10
CA MET A 1 13.05 -33.25 -5.70
C MET A 1 13.33 -31.85 -5.15
N MET A 2 14.55 -31.28 -5.36
CA MET A 2 14.95 -29.98 -4.79
C MET A 2 15.07 -28.85 -5.82
N LEU A 3 15.34 -29.16 -7.10
CA LEU A 3 15.55 -28.16 -8.16
C LEU A 3 14.34 -27.24 -8.42
N GLY A 4 13.11 -27.76 -8.29
CA GLY A 4 11.89 -26.95 -8.49
C GLY A 4 11.68 -25.85 -7.44
N LYS A 5 12.01 -26.14 -6.16
CA LYS A 5 11.86 -25.18 -5.06
C LYS A 5 12.87 -24.03 -5.15
N TRP A 6 14.09 -24.31 -5.61
CA TRP A 6 15.10 -23.27 -5.84
C TRP A 6 14.70 -22.34 -6.99
N ARG A 7 14.21 -22.89 -8.10
CA ARG A 7 13.78 -22.11 -9.27
C ARG A 7 12.56 -21.21 -8.99
N MET A 8 11.62 -21.69 -8.17
CA MET A 8 10.48 -20.89 -7.68
C MET A 8 10.94 -19.71 -6.81
N ARG A 9 11.84 -19.96 -5.85
CA ARG A 9 12.38 -18.89 -4.98
C ARG A 9 13.18 -17.84 -5.76
N GLU A 10 13.91 -18.26 -6.79
CA GLU A 10 14.62 -17.39 -7.72
C GLU A 10 13.65 -16.46 -8.47
N LEU A 11 12.55 -17.03 -8.99
CA LEU A 11 11.51 -16.29 -9.70
C LEU A 11 10.80 -15.28 -8.80
N ASP A 12 10.41 -15.70 -7.60
CA ASP A 12 9.78 -14.82 -6.61
C ASP A 12 10.68 -13.63 -6.24
N ARG A 13 11.99 -13.88 -6.09
CA ARG A 13 12.98 -12.83 -5.83
C ARG A 13 13.05 -11.83 -6.98
N LYS A 14 13.08 -12.29 -8.23
CA LYS A 14 13.09 -11.41 -9.42
C LYS A 14 11.81 -10.58 -9.53
N ILE A 15 10.65 -11.19 -9.29
CA ILE A 15 9.35 -10.47 -9.29
C ILE A 15 9.33 -9.40 -8.19
N ARG A 16 9.78 -9.73 -6.97
CA ARG A 16 9.87 -8.76 -5.88
C ARG A 16 10.81 -7.61 -6.21
N ALA A 17 11.97 -7.88 -6.80
CA ALA A 17 12.92 -6.85 -7.21
C ALA A 17 12.34 -5.91 -8.27
N ALA A 18 11.67 -6.46 -9.29
CA ALA A 18 11.00 -5.66 -10.33
C ALA A 18 9.88 -4.79 -9.74
N ARG A 19 9.04 -5.36 -8.86
CA ARG A 19 7.98 -4.60 -8.16
C ARG A 19 8.57 -3.49 -7.27
N LYS A 20 9.66 -3.79 -6.55
CA LYS A 20 10.37 -2.80 -5.74
C LYS A 20 10.81 -1.62 -6.61
N GLN A 21 11.44 -1.89 -7.75
CA GLN A 21 11.88 -0.84 -8.67
C GLN A 21 10.72 0.02 -9.18
N SER A 22 9.59 -0.58 -9.57
CA SER A 22 8.40 0.18 -9.98
C SER A 22 7.83 1.02 -8.84
N PHE A 23 7.78 0.47 -7.62
CA PHE A 23 7.31 1.22 -6.47
C PHE A 23 8.29 2.32 -6.07
N ASP A 24 9.60 2.11 -6.18
CA ASP A 24 10.64 3.12 -5.89
C ASP A 24 10.41 4.39 -6.74
N VAL A 25 9.97 4.24 -7.99
CA VAL A 25 9.60 5.38 -8.86
C VAL A 25 8.32 6.08 -8.40
N VAL A 26 7.29 5.31 -8.03
CA VAL A 26 5.96 5.85 -7.73
C VAL A 26 5.87 6.46 -6.33
N PHE A 27 6.50 5.82 -5.33
CA PHE A 27 6.44 6.21 -3.93
C PHE A 27 7.78 6.73 -3.41
N ASP A 28 8.42 7.64 -4.13
CA ASP A 28 9.66 8.28 -3.66
C ASP A 28 9.34 9.41 -2.68
N LEU A 29 9.29 9.10 -1.38
CA LEU A 29 8.96 10.05 -0.31
C LEU A 29 10.00 11.18 -0.15
N ASN A 30 11.23 10.99 -0.63
CA ASN A 30 12.31 11.97 -0.54
C ASN A 30 12.57 12.71 -1.87
N GLY A 31 11.89 12.29 -2.93
CA GLY A 31 12.03 12.87 -4.26
C GLY A 31 11.18 14.12 -4.48
N PRO A 32 11.21 14.68 -5.69
CA PRO A 32 10.45 15.89 -6.06
C PRO A 32 8.95 15.80 -5.79
N ASN A 33 8.40 14.58 -5.82
CA ASN A 33 6.97 14.29 -5.61
C ASN A 33 6.68 13.66 -4.24
N GLY A 34 7.61 13.73 -3.27
CA GLY A 34 7.51 13.01 -2.00
C GLY A 34 6.24 13.29 -1.20
N VAL A 35 5.77 14.53 -1.21
CA VAL A 35 4.51 14.92 -0.57
C VAL A 35 3.31 14.23 -1.23
N HIS A 36 3.25 14.18 -2.56
CA HIS A 36 2.16 13.51 -3.29
C HIS A 36 2.22 11.99 -3.10
N ALA A 37 3.42 11.40 -3.15
CA ALA A 37 3.64 9.98 -2.87
C ALA A 37 3.15 9.61 -1.47
N GLY A 38 3.46 10.43 -0.46
CA GLY A 38 2.99 10.24 0.91
C GLY A 38 1.47 10.30 1.02
N ARG A 39 0.84 11.28 0.37
CA ARG A 39 -0.63 11.41 0.34
C ARG A 39 -1.31 10.21 -0.32
N VAL A 40 -0.79 9.70 -1.44
CA VAL A 40 -1.33 8.50 -2.09
C VAL A 40 -1.22 7.28 -1.18
N LEU A 41 -0.13 7.13 -0.41
CA LEU A 41 0.00 6.05 0.56
C LEU A 41 -1.00 6.16 1.71
N ALA A 42 -1.25 7.38 2.21
CA ALA A 42 -2.28 7.62 3.21
C ALA A 42 -3.69 7.26 2.67
N TYR A 43 -4.03 7.70 1.47
CA TYR A 43 -5.30 7.37 0.83
C TYR A 43 -5.46 5.86 0.59
N LEU A 44 -4.40 5.19 0.13
CA LEU A 44 -4.39 3.74 -0.03
C LEU A 44 -4.61 3.03 1.31
N ARG A 45 -4.06 3.56 2.41
CA ARG A 45 -4.25 2.99 3.75
C ARG A 45 -5.71 3.03 4.19
N GLU A 46 -6.39 4.15 3.96
CA GLU A 46 -7.82 4.32 4.24
C GLU A 46 -8.68 3.43 3.35
N PHE A 47 -8.46 3.48 2.03
CA PHE A 47 -9.20 2.68 1.05
C PHE A 47 -9.07 1.17 1.32
N CYS A 48 -7.91 0.74 1.77
CA CYS A 48 -7.63 -0.64 2.13
C CYS A 48 -8.08 -1.02 3.55
N HIS A 49 -8.72 -0.11 4.28
CA HIS A 49 -9.24 -0.36 5.63
C HIS A 49 -8.19 -0.93 6.60
N ALA A 50 -6.92 -0.53 6.45
CA ALA A 50 -5.79 -1.17 7.11
C ALA A 50 -5.87 -1.14 8.65
N ASN A 51 -6.59 -0.15 9.20
CA ASN A 51 -6.73 0.07 10.64
C ASN A 51 -8.08 -0.41 11.22
N THR A 52 -8.96 -0.97 10.38
CA THR A 52 -10.33 -1.34 10.80
C THR A 52 -10.56 -2.83 10.72
N THR A 53 -11.38 -3.36 11.63
CA THR A 53 -11.82 -4.75 11.58
C THR A 53 -12.63 -5.00 10.32
N THR A 54 -12.26 -6.02 9.54
CA THR A 54 -12.96 -6.40 8.30
C THR A 54 -14.29 -7.13 8.55
N ALA A 55 -14.61 -7.43 9.81
CA ALA A 55 -15.82 -8.14 10.21
C ALA A 55 -17.09 -7.30 9.92
N THR A 56 -17.71 -7.57 8.79
CA THR A 56 -19.03 -7.08 8.39
C THR A 56 -20.04 -8.23 8.37
N GLY A 57 -21.34 -7.92 8.45
CA GLY A 57 -22.41 -8.91 8.28
C GLY A 57 -22.45 -9.51 6.86
N ASP A 58 -21.84 -8.85 5.88
CA ASP A 58 -21.68 -9.32 4.50
C ASP A 58 -20.29 -9.93 4.29
N MET A 59 -20.27 -11.20 3.85
CA MET A 59 -19.05 -11.97 3.55
C MET A 59 -18.34 -11.49 2.28
N TYR A 60 -19.06 -10.96 1.29
CA TYR A 60 -18.46 -10.45 0.06
C TYR A 60 -17.64 -9.19 0.34
N ASP A 61 -18.25 -8.23 1.04
CA ASP A 61 -17.57 -7.00 1.47
C ASP A 61 -16.35 -7.28 2.34
N MET A 62 -16.44 -8.26 3.25
CA MET A 62 -15.32 -8.71 4.06
C MET A 62 -14.15 -9.23 3.21
N ALA A 63 -14.44 -10.07 2.20
CA ALA A 63 -13.42 -10.62 1.31
C ALA A 63 -12.75 -9.53 0.45
N VAL A 64 -13.54 -8.58 -0.05
CA VAL A 64 -13.03 -7.44 -0.82
C VAL A 64 -12.12 -6.56 0.03
N ARG A 65 -12.53 -6.22 1.26
CA ARG A 65 -11.73 -5.43 2.20
C ARG A 65 -10.42 -6.14 2.57
N GLU A 66 -10.48 -7.43 2.84
CA GLU A 66 -9.31 -8.24 3.16
C GLU A 66 -8.31 -8.31 1.99
N GLY A 67 -8.81 -8.49 0.76
CA GLY A 67 -7.98 -8.44 -0.44
C GLY A 67 -7.26 -7.10 -0.61
N ARG A 68 -7.97 -5.98 -0.41
CA ARG A 68 -7.39 -4.62 -0.45
C ARG A 68 -6.31 -4.44 0.62
N ARG A 69 -6.56 -4.88 1.85
CA ARG A 69 -5.61 -4.85 2.97
C ARG A 69 -4.32 -5.59 2.63
N GLN A 70 -4.42 -6.77 2.02
CA GLN A 70 -3.25 -7.56 1.61
C GLN A 70 -2.38 -6.84 0.58
N VAL A 71 -2.98 -6.12 -0.37
CA VAL A 71 -2.24 -5.32 -1.36
C VAL A 71 -1.44 -4.22 -0.68
N LEU A 72 -2.04 -3.49 0.26
CA LEU A 72 -1.32 -2.44 1.00
C LEU A 72 -0.14 -3.01 1.80
N LEU A 73 -0.38 -4.08 2.56
CA LEU A 73 0.66 -4.74 3.36
C LEU A 73 1.82 -5.23 2.48
N GLN A 74 1.52 -5.69 1.26
CA GLN A 74 2.53 -6.09 0.30
C GLN A 74 3.37 -4.90 -0.19
N ILE A 75 2.75 -3.75 -0.48
CA ILE A 75 3.45 -2.53 -0.86
C ILE A 75 4.37 -2.06 0.27
N MET A 76 3.83 -1.98 1.50
CA MET A 76 4.61 -1.59 2.70
C MET A 76 5.79 -2.53 2.92
N SER A 77 5.58 -3.85 2.84
CA SER A 77 6.65 -4.85 3.00
C SER A 77 7.75 -4.73 1.93
N ILE A 78 7.40 -4.47 0.68
CA ILE A 78 8.37 -4.33 -0.42
C ILE A 78 9.19 -3.04 -0.28
N ARG A 79 8.56 -1.97 0.21
CA ARG A 79 9.20 -0.66 0.40
C ARG A 79 9.84 -0.46 1.77
N ASN A 80 9.64 -1.42 2.68
CA ASN A 80 10.06 -1.34 4.07
C ASN A 80 9.47 -0.12 4.81
N PHE A 81 8.24 0.27 4.47
CA PHE A 81 7.52 1.30 5.20
C PHE A 81 6.98 0.73 6.50
N GLN A 82 7.18 1.47 7.59
CA GLN A 82 6.55 1.22 8.86
C GLN A 82 5.23 2.01 8.96
N PRO A 83 4.26 1.58 9.77
CA PRO A 83 3.03 2.33 9.99
C PRO A 83 3.26 3.79 10.42
N GLU A 84 4.35 4.04 11.15
CA GLU A 84 4.77 5.35 11.64
C GLU A 84 5.20 6.29 10.51
N ASP A 85 5.70 5.76 9.39
CA ASP A 85 6.06 6.55 8.20
C ASP A 85 4.82 7.10 7.49
N ILE A 86 3.65 6.51 7.73
CA ILE A 86 2.40 6.79 7.02
C ILE A 86 1.42 7.59 7.90
N ASN A 87 1.42 7.38 9.22
CA ASN A 87 0.55 8.09 10.16
C ASN A 87 0.56 9.63 10.00
N PRO A 88 1.71 10.34 9.96
CA PRO A 88 1.73 11.81 9.83
C PRO A 88 1.23 12.31 8.48
N LEU A 89 1.10 11.43 7.48
CA LEU A 89 0.58 11.77 6.15
C LEU A 89 -0.95 11.66 6.07
N THR A 90 -1.58 11.06 7.08
CA THR A 90 -3.03 10.87 7.14
C THR A 90 -3.72 12.16 7.60
N GLU A 91 -3.13 12.89 8.55
CA GLU A 91 -3.65 14.18 9.04
C GLU A 91 -3.64 15.29 7.97
N VAL A 92 -2.75 15.20 6.96
CA VAL A 92 -2.67 16.17 5.84
C VAL A 92 -3.70 15.89 4.73
N HIS A 93 -4.28 14.69 4.70
CA HIS A 93 -5.27 14.30 3.71
C HIS A 93 -6.65 14.94 3.98
N ASP A 94 -7.05 15.00 5.25
CA ASP A 94 -8.33 15.57 5.68
C ASP A 94 -8.43 17.09 5.41
N GLU A 95 -7.31 17.81 5.37
CA GLU A 95 -7.29 19.26 5.07
C GLU A 95 -7.42 19.59 3.57
N PHE A 96 -7.12 18.64 2.68
CA PHE A 96 -7.07 18.87 1.23
C PHE A 96 -8.31 18.38 0.47
N ILE A 97 -9.07 17.43 1.01
CA ILE A 97 -10.41 17.10 0.49
C ILE A 97 -11.41 18.04 1.16
N ARG A 98 -11.38 19.31 0.76
CA ARG A 98 -12.51 20.21 0.98
C ARG A 98 -13.62 19.83 -0.01
N PRO A 99 -14.78 19.32 0.44
CA PRO A 99 -15.86 18.90 -0.46
C PRO A 99 -16.34 20.02 -1.41
N ASP A 100 -16.05 21.26 -1.03
CA ASP A 100 -16.33 22.51 -1.72
C ASP A 100 -15.40 22.82 -2.91
N GLU A 101 -14.25 22.14 -3.05
CA GLU A 101 -13.29 22.35 -4.16
C GLU A 101 -13.56 21.47 -5.40
N PHE A 102 -14.52 20.53 -5.34
CA PHE A 102 -14.93 19.66 -6.46
C PHE A 102 -16.30 20.06 -7.05
N LYS A 103 -16.50 21.35 -7.34
CA LYS A 103 -17.68 21.86 -8.06
C LYS A 103 -17.38 22.20 -9.52
#